data_AF-A0A7V0UA72-F1
#
_entry.id   AF-A0A7V0UA72-F1
#
_cell.length_a   1.000
_cell.length_b   1.000
_cell.length_c   1.000
_cell.angle_alpha   90.00
_cell.angle_beta   90.00
_cell.angle_gamma   90.00
#
_symmetry.space_group_name_H-M   'P 1'
#
loop_
_entity.id
_entity.type
_entity.pdbx_description
1 polymer ?
#
loop_
_entity_poly.entity_id
_entity_poly.type
_entity_poly.pdbx_seq_one_letter_code
_entity_poly.pdbx_strand_id
1 'polypeptide(L)'
;IIECKTSMKSEAKGLFAETIYKQSAIRKDIGLSAQSYLFTLDTIDNIDHLKRAETLGINIIDISVLNDSKKLEETFFKKFK
;
A
#
# COMPACT_ATOMS: atom_id res chain seq x y z
N ILE A 1 -3.09 2.80 9.17
CA ILE A 1 -3.75 1.54 8.71
C ILE A 1 -2.75 0.76 7.87
N ILE A 2 -2.56 -0.51 8.18
CA ILE A 2 -1.75 -1.43 7.37
C ILE A 2 -2.69 -2.55 6.90
N GLU A 3 -2.81 -2.73 5.58
CA GLU A 3 -3.45 -3.90 5.00
C GLU A 3 -2.39 -4.79 4.35
N CYS A 4 -2.46 -6.10 4.60
CA CYS A 4 -1.52 -7.08 4.09
C CYS A 4 -2.24 -8.04 3.14
N LYS A 5 -1.67 -8.29 1.96
CA LYS A 5 -2.15 -9.28 0.99
C LYS A 5 -1.00 -10.19 0.60
N THR A 6 -1.18 -11.50 0.77
CA THR A 6 -0.16 -12.47 0.34
C THR A 6 -0.06 -12.56 -1.17
N SER A 7 -1.16 -12.32 -1.89
CA SER A 7 -1.16 -12.16 -3.33
C SER A 7 -2.17 -11.11 -3.78
N MET A 8 -1.79 -10.37 -4.82
CA MET A 8 -2.65 -9.44 -5.56
C MET A 8 -3.15 -10.03 -6.88
N LYS A 9 -2.68 -11.23 -7.23
CA LYS A 9 -3.19 -12.02 -8.35
C LYS A 9 -4.41 -12.80 -7.85
N SER A 10 -5.60 -12.30 -8.17
CA SER A 10 -6.86 -12.95 -7.88
C SER A 10 -7.57 -13.31 -9.17
N GLU A 11 -8.28 -14.44 -9.17
CA GLU A 11 -9.24 -14.78 -10.24
C GLU A 11 -10.37 -13.75 -10.33
N ALA A 12 -10.70 -13.09 -9.20
CA ALA A 12 -11.58 -11.94 -9.17
C ALA A 12 -10.83 -10.71 -9.71
N LYS A 13 -11.26 -10.23 -10.88
CA LYS A 13 -10.77 -8.97 -11.45
C LYS A 13 -11.00 -7.84 -10.46
N GLY A 14 -9.95 -7.04 -10.21
CA GLY A 14 -10.09 -5.78 -9.47
C GLY A 14 -9.70 -5.80 -8.01
N LEU A 15 -9.17 -6.92 -7.47
CA LEU A 15 -8.74 -7.01 -6.06
C LEU A 15 -7.86 -5.83 -5.62
N PHE A 16 -6.93 -5.38 -6.47
CA PHE A 16 -6.11 -4.20 -6.18
C PHE A 16 -6.94 -2.94 -5.99
N ALA A 17 -7.83 -2.64 -6.94
CA ALA A 17 -8.69 -1.47 -6.89
C ALA A 17 -9.62 -1.51 -5.66
N GLU A 18 -10.27 -2.65 -5.42
CA GLU A 18 -11.14 -2.86 -4.26
C GLU A 18 -10.39 -2.63 -2.95
N THR A 19 -9.18 -3.17 -2.83
CA THR A 19 -8.32 -3.03 -1.64
C THR A 19 -8.02 -1.56 -1.36
N ILE A 20 -7.52 -0.81 -2.34
CA ILE A 20 -7.13 0.59 -2.13
C ILE A 20 -8.33 1.51 -1.91
N TYR A 21 -9.48 1.25 -2.55
CA TYR A 21 -10.69 2.04 -2.32
C TYR A 21 -11.26 1.79 -0.93
N LYS A 22 -11.34 0.52 -0.51
CA LYS A 22 -11.74 0.16 0.85
C LYS A 22 -10.83 0.80 1.89
N GLN A 23 -9.52 0.68 1.71
CA GLN A 23 -8.56 1.25 2.65
C GLN A 23 -8.66 2.78 2.73
N SER A 24 -8.85 3.45 1.59
CA SER A 24 -9.06 4.90 1.53
C SER A 24 -10.33 5.32 2.27
N ALA A 25 -11.43 4.56 2.12
CA ALA A 25 -12.68 4.81 2.84
C ALA A 25 -12.48 4.67 4.36
N ILE A 26 -11.89 3.56 4.82
CA ILE A 26 -11.63 3.34 6.25
C ILE A 26 -10.72 4.45 6.82
N ARG A 27 -9.70 4.89 6.09
CA ARG A 27 -8.81 5.96 6.54
C ARG A 27 -9.54 7.28 6.81
N LYS A 28 -10.56 7.61 6.00
CA LYS A 28 -11.34 8.85 6.18
C LYS A 28 -12.04 8.88 7.54
N ASP A 29 -12.46 7.72 8.05
CA ASP A 29 -13.17 7.62 9.32
C ASP A 29 -12.24 7.67 10.55
N ILE A 30 -10.92 7.46 10.38
CA ILE A 30 -9.94 7.51 11.49
C ILE A 30 -9.42 8.93 11.72
N GLY A 31 -9.37 9.76 10.68
CA GLY A 31 -8.92 11.16 10.75
C GLY A 31 -7.82 11.52 9.75
N LEU A 32 -7.57 12.82 9.60
CA LEU A 32 -6.73 13.38 8.52
C LEU A 32 -5.24 13.02 8.63
N SER A 33 -4.73 12.78 9.82
CA SER A 33 -3.32 12.43 10.06
C SER A 33 -3.00 10.95 9.85
N ALA A 34 -4.03 10.11 9.68
CA ALA A 34 -3.85 8.67 9.53
C ALA A 34 -3.10 8.34 8.23
N GLN A 35 -2.02 7.57 8.33
CA GLN A 35 -1.30 7.05 7.17
C GLN A 35 -1.84 5.67 6.77
N SER A 36 -1.72 5.33 5.49
CA SER A 36 -2.17 4.04 4.96
C SER A 36 -1.08 3.37 4.16
N TYR A 37 -0.92 2.06 4.40
CA TYR A 37 0.07 1.22 3.74
C TYR A 37 -0.57 -0.08 3.24
N LEU A 38 -0.23 -0.51 2.04
CA LEU A 38 -0.58 -1.81 1.48
C LEU A 38 0.69 -2.65 1.34
N PHE A 39 0.76 -3.73 2.12
CA PHE A 39 1.86 -4.69 2.09
C PHE A 39 1.51 -5.88 1.22
N THR A 40 2.41 -6.28 0.33
CA THR A 40 2.19 -7.43 -0.56
C THR A 40 3.47 -8.20 -0.89
N LEU A 41 3.33 -9.53 -1.07
CA LEU A 41 4.43 -10.39 -1.54
C LEU A 41 4.52 -10.47 -3.08
N ASP A 42 3.54 -9.92 -3.79
CA ASP A 42 3.61 -9.72 -5.24
C ASP A 42 4.24 -8.36 -5.57
N THR A 43 5.01 -8.29 -6.66
CA THR A 43 5.46 -7.02 -7.27
C THR A 43 4.28 -6.24 -7.84
N ILE A 44 4.26 -4.92 -7.65
CA ILE A 44 3.28 -4.02 -8.26
C ILE A 44 4.00 -3.10 -9.26
N ASP A 45 3.99 -3.49 -10.53
CA ASP A 45 4.66 -2.78 -11.63
C ASP A 45 3.68 -2.01 -12.54
N ASN A 46 2.37 -2.23 -12.39
CA ASN A 46 1.36 -1.51 -13.15
C ASN A 46 1.31 -0.03 -12.74
N ILE A 47 1.69 0.86 -13.67
CA ILE A 47 1.79 2.30 -13.41
C ILE A 47 0.46 2.95 -13.02
N ASP A 48 -0.67 2.47 -13.54
CA ASP A 48 -1.98 3.03 -13.22
C ASP A 48 -2.40 2.65 -11.80
N HIS A 49 -2.03 1.45 -11.35
CA HIS A 49 -2.22 1.00 -9.98
C HIS A 49 -1.41 1.86 -9.00
N LEU A 50 -0.14 2.11 -9.31
CA LEU A 50 0.74 2.96 -8.51
C LEU A 50 0.19 4.40 -8.40
N LYS A 51 -0.15 5.03 -9.54
CA LYS A 51 -0.73 6.38 -9.58
C LYS A 51 -2.03 6.48 -8.79
N ARG A 52 -2.89 5.45 -8.87
CA ARG A 52 -4.17 5.44 -8.14
C ARG A 52 -3.95 5.33 -6.64
N ALA A 53 -3.03 4.47 -6.18
CA ALA A 53 -2.70 4.37 -4.76
C ALA A 53 -2.10 5.66 -4.23
N GLU A 54 -1.19 6.29 -4.98
CA GLU A 54 -0.61 7.60 -4.66
C GLU A 54 -1.69 8.68 -4.53
N THR A 55 -2.61 8.76 -5.50
CA THR A 55 -3.76 9.70 -5.47
C THR A 55 -4.63 9.48 -4.23
N LEU A 56 -4.81 8.23 -3.81
CA LEU A 56 -5.54 7.89 -2.60
C LEU A 56 -4.71 8.04 -1.33
N GLY A 57 -3.42 8.39 -1.39
CA GLY A 57 -2.50 8.54 -0.26
C GLY A 57 -2.16 7.20 0.42
N ILE A 58 -2.06 6.13 -0.35
CA ILE A 58 -1.72 4.79 0.12
C ILE A 58 -0.29 4.45 -0.33
N ASN A 59 0.58 4.17 0.64
CA ASN A 59 1.94 3.75 0.38
C ASN A 59 1.96 2.25 0.07
N ILE A 60 2.48 1.86 -1.09
CA ILE A 60 2.60 0.44 -1.46
C ILE A 60 3.97 -0.07 -1.05
N ILE A 61 3.98 -1.17 -0.29
CA ILE A 61 5.17 -1.89 0.14
C ILE A 61 5.10 -3.29 -0.46
N ASP A 62 5.66 -3.44 -1.64
CA ASP A 62 5.69 -4.71 -2.36
C ASP A 62 6.97 -5.51 -2.08
N ILE A 63 7.08 -6.69 -2.69
CA ILE A 63 8.22 -7.58 -2.46
C ILE A 63 9.58 -6.95 -2.79
N SER A 64 9.62 -5.97 -3.70
CA SER A 64 10.86 -5.26 -4.04
C SER A 64 11.34 -4.34 -2.92
N VAL A 65 10.41 -3.78 -2.14
CA VAL A 65 10.71 -2.97 -0.95
C VAL A 65 10.98 -3.86 0.25
N LEU A 66 10.20 -4.94 0.43
CA LEU A 66 10.36 -5.87 1.55
C LEU A 66 11.72 -6.58 1.55
N ASN A 67 12.27 -6.86 0.37
CA ASN A 67 13.59 -7.49 0.22
C ASN A 67 14.76 -6.48 0.32
N ASP A 68 14.49 -5.19 0.46
CA ASP A 68 15.50 -4.13 0.57
C ASP A 68 15.41 -3.51 1.97
N SER A 69 16.30 -3.96 2.87
CA SER A 69 16.30 -3.51 4.27
C SER A 69 16.41 -2.00 4.41
N LYS A 70 17.15 -1.34 3.52
CA LYS A 70 17.31 0.11 3.53
C LYS A 70 16.01 0.82 3.14
N LYS A 71 15.34 0.39 2.07
CA LYS A 71 14.04 0.97 1.67
C LYS A 71 12.95 0.71 2.71
N LEU A 72 12.97 -0.47 3.33
CA LEU A 72 12.05 -0.79 4.41
C LEU A 72 12.27 0.12 5.61
N GLU A 73 13.53 0.33 6.02
CA GLU A 73 13.88 1.27 7.09
C GLU A 73 13.44 2.71 6.76
N GLU A 74 13.68 3.18 5.54
CA GLU A 74 13.23 4.50 5.10
C GLU A 74 11.71 4.68 5.15
N THR A 75 10.95 3.61 4.97
CA THR A 75 9.48 3.61 5.02
C THR A 75 8.95 3.87 6.43
N PHE A 76 9.61 3.32 7.46
CA PHE A 76 9.14 3.37 8.85
C PHE A 76 9.86 4.41 9.72
N PHE A 77 11.15 4.65 9.50
CA PHE A 77 11.98 5.40 10.44
C PHE A 77 12.25 6.86 10.04
N LYS A 78 11.75 7.33 8.88
CA LYS A 78 11.85 8.76 8.49
C LYS A 78 11.14 9.73 9.44
N LYS A 79 10.37 9.25 10.43
CA LYS A 79 9.56 10.08 11.34
C LYS A 79 10.01 10.14 12.81
N PHE A 80 11.12 9.51 13.19
CA PHE A 80 11.59 9.48 14.59
C PHE A 80 12.93 10.21 14.83
N LYS A 81 13.28 11.17 13.98
CA LYS A 81 14.36 12.13 14.23
C LYS A 81 13.81 13.53 14.42
#